data_AF-A0A4Q4XE67-F1
#
_entry.id   AF-A0A4Q4XE67-F1
#
_cell.length_a   1.000
_cell.length_b   1.000
_cell.length_c   1.000
_cell.angle_alpha   90.00
_cell.angle_beta   90.00
_cell.angle_gamma   90.00
#
_symmetry.space_group_name_H-M   'P 1'
#
loop_
_entity.id
_entity.type
_entity.pdbx_description
1 polymer ?
#
loop_
_entity_poly.entity_id
_entity_poly.type
_entity_poly.pdbx_seq_one_letter_code
_entity_poly.pdbx_strand_id
1 'polypeptide(L)'
;MPEASGAGRIVRRFRADSTVEELYAFVECFDLVQSRQSRAEDEKAGDGDDDDDDYEKPEGYEHEYKFRVASLMPRVVYEPDAAATLGERIGRSGNLIVEDLRDDEDDEGDEDGDGRGGGGE
;
A
#
# COMPACT_ATOMS: atom_id res chain seq x y z
N MET A 1 -17.58 2.45 -19.06
CA MET A 1 -17.01 3.17 -17.90
C MET A 1 -15.75 2.42 -17.54
N PRO A 2 -14.55 3.00 -17.69
CA PRO A 2 -13.33 2.28 -17.36
C PRO A 2 -13.19 2.19 -15.83
N GLU A 3 -13.13 0.96 -15.33
CA GLU A 3 -12.88 0.57 -13.94
C GLU A 3 -11.38 0.66 -13.61
N ALA A 4 -10.84 1.87 -13.53
CA ALA A 4 -9.45 2.07 -13.14
C ALA A 4 -9.37 3.17 -12.07
N SER A 5 -8.63 2.86 -11.00
CA SER A 5 -8.13 3.75 -9.95
C SER A 5 -9.04 3.91 -8.72
N GLY A 6 -8.85 3.02 -7.74
CA GLY A 6 -9.24 3.25 -6.35
C GLY A 6 -9.75 1.99 -5.67
N ALA A 7 -8.85 1.15 -5.17
CA ALA A 7 -9.20 0.15 -4.16
C ALA A 7 -10.02 0.87 -3.07
N GLY A 8 -11.27 0.45 -2.88
CA GLY A 8 -12.21 1.13 -2.00
C GLY A 8 -11.66 1.26 -0.56
N ARG A 9 -12.35 2.04 0.27
CA ARG A 9 -11.98 2.16 1.68
C ARG A 9 -12.29 0.86 2.43
N ILE A 10 -11.32 0.34 3.16
CA ILE A 10 -11.51 -0.76 4.10
C ILE A 10 -11.30 -0.33 5.56
N VAL A 11 -11.77 -1.16 6.49
CA VAL A 11 -11.47 -1.04 7.92
C VAL A 11 -10.95 -2.39 8.39
N ARG A 12 -9.70 -2.41 8.87
CA ARG A 12 -9.05 -3.61 9.43
C ARG A 12 -8.57 -3.33 10.85
N ARG A 13 -8.61 -4.35 11.70
CA ARG A 13 -8.02 -4.30 13.04
C ARG A 13 -6.68 -5.03 13.00
N PHE A 14 -5.65 -4.38 13.51
CA PHE A 14 -4.34 -4.97 13.72
C PHE A 14 -4.12 -5.19 15.22
N ARG A 15 -3.23 -6.12 15.56
CA ARG A 15 -2.75 -6.26 16.93
C ARG A 15 -1.85 -5.06 17.26
N ALA A 16 -1.74 -4.72 18.55
CA ALA A 16 -0.91 -3.59 18.96
C ALA A 16 0.59 -3.88 18.76
N ASP A 17 0.96 -5.16 18.90
CA ASP A 17 2.30 -5.72 18.71
C ASP A 17 2.68 -5.95 17.23
N SER A 18 1.76 -5.83 16.29
CA SER A 18 2.10 -5.89 14.86
C SER A 18 3.01 -4.73 14.48
N THR A 19 3.94 -4.98 13.58
CA THR A 19 4.95 -4.05 13.08
C THR A 19 4.42 -3.16 11.96
N VAL A 20 5.13 -2.08 11.65
CA VAL A 20 4.81 -1.25 10.48
C VAL A 20 5.09 -2.04 9.20
N GLU A 21 6.11 -2.89 9.15
CA GLU A 21 6.39 -3.78 8.01
C GLU A 21 5.20 -4.70 7.70
N GLU A 22 4.55 -5.30 8.70
CA GLU A 22 3.35 -6.14 8.50
C GLU A 22 2.18 -5.38 7.87
N LEU A 23 2.01 -4.09 8.20
CA LEU A 23 0.99 -3.25 7.56
C LEU A 23 1.29 -3.06 6.07
N TYR A 24 2.55 -2.85 5.71
CA TYR A 24 2.98 -2.74 4.32
C TYR A 24 2.76 -4.07 3.57
N ALA A 25 3.18 -5.19 4.14
CA ALA A 25 2.96 -6.52 3.56
C ALA A 25 1.46 -6.80 3.32
N PHE A 26 0.60 -6.39 4.25
CA PHE A 26 -0.85 -6.51 4.09
C PHE A 26 -1.39 -5.68 2.91
N VAL A 27 -0.91 -4.44 2.74
CA VAL A 27 -1.34 -3.57 1.63
C VAL A 27 -0.89 -4.15 0.29
N GLU A 28 0.35 -4.63 0.20
CA GLU A 28 0.86 -5.28 -1.01
C GLU A 28 0.08 -6.56 -1.36
N CYS A 29 -0.22 -7.39 -0.37
CA CYS A 29 -0.94 -8.64 -0.56
C CYS A 29 -2.46 -8.46 -0.60
N PHE A 30 -2.99 -7.23 -0.58
CA PHE A 30 -4.41 -6.98 -0.36
C PHE A 30 -5.31 -7.70 -1.37
N ASP A 31 -4.98 -7.63 -2.66
CA ASP A 31 -5.75 -8.29 -3.73
C ASP A 31 -5.76 -9.82 -3.59
N LEU A 32 -4.65 -10.41 -3.13
CA LEU A 32 -4.54 -11.84 -2.86
C LEU A 32 -5.40 -12.25 -1.66
N VAL A 33 -5.39 -11.44 -0.59
CA VAL A 33 -6.23 -11.68 0.60
C VAL A 33 -7.71 -11.56 0.26
N GLN A 34 -8.11 -10.53 -0.49
CA GLN A 34 -9.50 -10.34 -0.91
C GLN A 34 -10.00 -11.45 -1.83
N SER A 35 -9.19 -11.89 -2.80
CA SER A 35 -9.55 -12.98 -3.71
C SER A 35 -9.69 -14.35 -3.02
N ARG A 36 -8.94 -14.58 -1.93
CA ARG A 36 -9.12 -15.77 -1.08
C ARG A 36 -10.41 -15.68 -0.27
N GLN A 37 -10.70 -14.52 0.31
CA GLN A 37 -11.91 -14.31 1.11
C GLN A 37 -13.18 -14.50 0.28
N SER A 38 -13.23 -13.98 -0.95
CA SER A 38 -14.39 -14.16 -1.83
C SER A 38 -14.62 -15.59 -2.28
N ARG A 39 -13.58 -16.43 -2.33
CA ARG A 39 -13.71 -17.88 -2.58
C ARG A 39 -14.16 -18.67 -1.35
N ALA A 40 -13.91 -18.15 -0.14
CA ALA A 40 -14.27 -18.81 1.12
C ALA A 40 -15.73 -18.54 1.54
N GLU A 41 -16.47 -17.70 0.82
CA GLU A 41 -17.88 -17.38 1.14
C GLU A 41 -18.85 -18.52 0.75
N ASP A 42 -18.43 -19.45 -0.11
CA ASP A 42 -19.20 -20.62 -0.54
C ASP A 42 -19.09 -21.84 0.42
N GLU A 43 -18.11 -21.85 1.32
CA GLU A 43 -17.91 -22.94 2.29
C GLU A 43 -17.64 -22.32 3.66
N LYS A 44 -18.60 -22.45 4.60
CA LYS A 44 -18.51 -21.93 5.98
C LYS A 44 -17.07 -21.94 6.52
N ALA A 45 -16.41 -20.79 6.47
CA ALA A 45 -15.06 -20.63 6.98
C ALA A 45 -15.07 -20.87 8.50
N GLY A 46 -14.67 -22.07 8.87
CA GLY A 46 -14.20 -22.36 10.21
C GLY A 46 -12.99 -21.51 10.53
N ASP A 47 -12.93 -21.11 11.79
CA ASP A 47 -11.70 -20.75 12.49
C ASP A 47 -10.61 -21.81 12.19
N GLY A 48 -9.45 -21.40 11.70
CA GLY A 48 -8.32 -22.27 11.36
C GLY A 48 -7.84 -21.97 9.93
N ASP A 49 -6.58 -21.68 9.66
CA ASP A 49 -5.32 -21.96 10.35
C ASP A 49 -4.44 -20.77 9.91
N ASP A 50 -3.98 -19.92 10.83
CA ASP A 50 -2.54 -19.77 11.12
C ASP A 50 -1.68 -20.97 10.66
N ASP A 51 -1.74 -21.32 9.37
CA ASP A 51 -0.69 -22.09 8.72
C ASP A 51 0.46 -21.08 8.54
N ASP A 52 1.12 -20.82 9.67
CA ASP A 52 2.52 -20.44 9.79
C ASP A 52 3.32 -21.55 9.11
N ASP A 53 3.17 -21.67 7.80
CA ASP A 53 4.14 -22.35 6.98
C ASP A 53 5.39 -21.48 7.15
N ASP A 54 6.30 -22.01 7.98
CA ASP A 54 7.56 -21.46 8.49
C ASP A 54 8.47 -21.05 7.33
N TYR A 55 8.02 -20.09 6.54
CA TYR A 55 8.74 -19.49 5.44
C TYR A 55 9.62 -18.42 6.06
N GLU A 56 10.79 -18.84 6.49
CA GLU A 56 11.81 -17.93 6.98
C GLU A 56 12.20 -16.94 5.87
N LYS A 57 12.16 -15.64 6.20
CA LYS A 57 12.58 -14.57 5.27
C LYS A 57 14.01 -14.89 4.80
N PRO A 58 14.31 -14.84 3.49
CA PRO A 58 15.65 -15.11 3.00
C PRO A 58 16.68 -14.18 3.65
N GLU A 59 17.87 -14.72 3.97
CA GLU A 59 18.95 -13.93 4.57
C GLU A 59 19.34 -12.75 3.68
N GLY A 60 19.29 -11.54 4.23
CA GLY A 60 19.65 -10.30 3.51
C GLY A 60 18.61 -9.80 2.51
N TYR A 61 17.39 -10.32 2.53
CA TYR A 61 16.30 -9.78 1.73
C TYR A 61 15.73 -8.49 2.35
N GLU A 62 15.83 -7.39 1.61
CA GLU A 62 15.16 -6.14 1.95
C GLU A 62 14.08 -5.90 0.88
N HIS A 63 12.82 -5.78 1.32
CA HIS A 63 11.71 -5.63 0.41
C HIS A 63 11.45 -4.15 0.12
N GLU A 64 11.46 -3.78 -1.16
CA GLU A 64 11.22 -2.42 -1.62
C GLU A 64 9.75 -2.23 -2.03
N TYR A 65 8.99 -1.52 -1.19
CA TYR A 65 7.59 -1.20 -1.46
C TYR A 65 7.46 -0.03 -2.44
N LYS A 66 6.60 -0.19 -3.45
CA LYS A 66 6.32 0.85 -4.48
C LYS A 66 5.15 1.76 -4.13
N PHE A 67 4.83 1.86 -2.86
CA PHE A 67 3.79 2.73 -2.33
C PHE A 67 4.21 3.21 -0.94
N ARG A 68 3.55 4.23 -0.41
CA ARG A 68 3.73 4.70 0.96
C ARG A 68 2.40 4.79 1.71
N VAL A 69 2.49 4.66 3.03
CA VAL A 69 1.34 4.78 3.93
C VAL A 69 1.45 6.06 4.75
N ALA A 70 0.41 6.91 4.69
CA ALA A 70 0.40 8.20 5.38
C ALA A 70 -0.89 8.45 6.18
N SER A 71 -0.78 9.13 7.32
CA SER A 71 -1.93 9.73 7.99
C SER A 71 -2.36 11.02 7.31
N LEU A 72 -3.64 11.34 7.43
CA LEU A 72 -4.21 12.58 6.88
C LEU A 72 -3.86 13.82 7.70
N MET A 73 -4.08 13.78 9.02
CA MET A 73 -4.03 14.97 9.88
C MET A 73 -3.49 14.64 11.29
N PRO A 74 -2.35 15.23 11.71
CA PRO A 74 -1.33 15.84 10.84
C PRO A 74 -0.83 14.82 9.80
N ARG A 75 -0.35 15.30 8.64
CA ARG A 75 0.21 14.43 7.61
C ARG A 75 1.53 13.86 8.11
N VAL A 76 1.58 12.53 8.26
CA VAL A 76 2.76 11.77 8.69
C VAL A 76 2.90 10.56 7.79
N VAL A 77 4.06 10.38 7.18
CA VAL A 77 4.40 9.18 6.42
C VAL A 77 5.02 8.17 7.38
N TYR A 78 4.52 6.94 7.36
CA TYR A 78 5.05 5.84 8.17
C TYR A 78 5.92 4.97 7.27
N GLU A 79 7.24 4.99 7.47
CA GLU A 79 8.16 4.13 6.72
C GLU A 79 8.07 2.67 7.19
N PRO A 80 8.32 1.69 6.31
CA PRO A 80 8.35 0.27 6.70
C PRO A 80 9.45 0.05 7.75
N ASP A 81 9.07 -0.54 8.87
CA ASP A 81 9.94 -0.72 10.03
C ASP A 81 9.53 -2.01 10.77
N ALA A 82 10.45 -2.96 10.85
CA ALA A 82 10.25 -4.26 11.49
C ALA A 82 10.40 -4.21 13.02
N ALA A 83 10.95 -3.12 13.57
CA ALA A 83 11.12 -2.95 15.02
C ALA A 83 10.00 -2.10 15.64
N ALA A 84 9.47 -1.14 14.88
CA ALA A 84 8.42 -0.25 15.36
C ALA A 84 7.04 -0.91 15.25
N THR A 85 6.28 -0.87 16.34
CA THR A 85 4.91 -1.40 16.36
C THR A 85 3.88 -0.37 15.90
N LEU A 86 2.75 -0.86 15.36
CA LEU A 86 1.59 -0.04 15.01
C LEU A 86 1.00 0.64 16.24
N GLY A 87 1.01 -0.02 17.39
CA GLY A 87 0.56 0.56 18.66
C GLY A 87 1.37 1.79 19.08
N GLU A 88 2.69 1.79 18.85
CA GLU A 88 3.57 2.92 19.17
C GLU A 88 3.48 4.04 18.12
N ARG A 89 3.43 3.69 16.83
CA ARG A 89 3.49 4.68 15.74
C ARG A 89 2.13 5.30 15.41
N ILE A 90 1.06 4.50 15.37
CA ILE A 90 -0.28 4.94 14.93
C ILE A 90 -1.26 5.03 16.11
N GLY A 91 -1.04 4.24 17.16
CA GLY A 91 -1.88 4.23 18.35
C GLY A 91 -3.11 3.34 18.20
N ARG A 92 -4.20 3.70 18.88
CA ARG A 92 -5.41 2.85 18.99
C ARG A 92 -6.21 2.75 17.70
N SER A 93 -6.20 3.80 16.88
CA SER A 93 -6.94 3.90 15.61
C SER A 93 -6.42 5.07 14.78
N GLY A 94 -6.33 4.90 13.47
CA GLY A 94 -5.94 5.96 12.54
C GLY A 94 -6.60 5.80 11.18
N ASN A 95 -6.76 6.91 10.46
CA ASN A 95 -7.11 6.90 9.05
C ASN A 95 -5.82 7.01 8.25
N LEU A 96 -5.56 6.01 7.42
CA LEU A 96 -4.37 5.90 6.60
C LEU A 96 -4.75 5.95 5.13
N ILE A 97 -3.87 6.52 4.33
CA ILE A 97 -3.96 6.55 2.87
C ILE A 97 -2.75 5.80 2.33
N VAL A 98 -3.01 4.98 1.31
CA VAL A 98 -2.00 4.32 0.49
C VAL A 98 -1.80 5.17 -0.75
N GLU A 99 -0.58 5.64 -0.96
CA GLU A 99 -0.19 6.46 -2.11
C GLU A 99 0.81 5.66 -2.94
N ASP A 100 0.54 5.50 -4.24
CA ASP A 100 1.45 4.83 -5.16
C ASP A 100 2.67 5.73 -5.43
N LEU A 101 3.86 5.13 -5.52
CA LEU A 101 5.10 5.86 -5.81
C LEU A 101 5.49 5.80 -7.30
N ARG A 102 4.84 4.95 -8.10
CA ARG A 102 5.17 4.77 -9.53
C ARG A 102 4.72 5.93 -10.42
N ASP A 103 3.84 6.80 -9.92
CA ASP A 103 3.31 7.95 -10.65
C ASP A 103 4.27 9.15 -10.66
N ASP A 104 5.31 9.15 -9.80
CA ASP A 104 6.28 10.26 -9.66
C ASP A 104 7.45 10.16 -10.67
N GLU A 105 7.55 9.06 -11.45
CA GLU A 105 8.67 8.82 -12.39
C GLU A 105 8.36 9.14 -13.87
N ASP A 106 7.15 9.60 -14.21
CA ASP A 106 6.69 9.82 -15.61
C ASP A 106 6.18 11.27 -15.86
N ASP A 107 6.73 12.27 -15.18
CA ASP A 107 6.47 13.71 -15.45
C ASP A 107 7.78 14.48 -15.72
N GLU A 108 8.59 14.00 -16.67
CA GLU A 108 9.66 14.79 -17.28
C GLU A 108 9.62 14.64 -18.82
N GLY A 109 8.89 15.55 -19.48
CA GLY A 109 9.23 15.99 -20.84
C GLY A 109 8.11 16.08 -21.87
N ASP A 110 7.35 17.19 -21.86
CA ASP A 110 7.02 17.93 -23.09
C ASP A 110 6.57 19.36 -22.75
N GLU A 111 7.53 20.22 -22.41
CA GLU A 111 7.36 21.68 -22.54
C GLU A 111 8.39 22.20 -23.56
N ASP A 112 7.85 22.99 -24.50
CA ASP A 112 8.53 23.96 -25.37
C ASP A 112 9.15 23.51 -26.71
N GLY A 113 8.27 23.35 -27.71
CA GLY A 113 8.58 23.39 -29.14
C GLY A 113 8.09 24.66 -29.84
N ASP A 114 8.72 25.80 -29.50
CA ASP A 114 9.00 27.00 -30.33
C ASP A 114 7.90 27.58 -31.26
N GLY A 115 7.29 28.67 -30.81
CA GLY A 115 6.73 29.68 -31.69
C GLY A 115 7.82 30.60 -32.27
N ARG A 116 8.01 30.56 -33.59
CA ARG A 116 8.64 31.62 -34.41
C ARG A 116 7.85 31.78 -35.71
N GLY A 117 7.07 32.86 -35.87
CA GLY A 117 7.39 34.03 -36.71
C GLY A 117 7.17 33.72 -38.20
N GLY A 118 6.27 34.32 -38.97
CA GLY A 118 5.95 35.75 -39.13
C GLY A 118 6.34 36.20 -40.55
N GLY A 119 5.35 36.52 -41.41
CA GLY A 119 5.45 37.53 -42.48
C GLY A 119 5.75 37.10 -43.94
N GLY A 120 4.91 37.62 -44.86
CA GLY A 120 5.16 37.88 -46.29
C GLY A 120 4.74 36.76 -47.25
N GLU A 121 4.01 36.96 -48.36
CA GLU A 121 3.45 38.11 -49.09
C GLU A 121 2.16 37.64 -49.80
#